data_AF-A0A0R1S545-F1
#
_entry.id   AF-A0A0R1S545-F1
#
_cell.length_a   1.000
_cell.length_b   1.000
_cell.length_c   1.000
_cell.angle_alpha   90.00
_cell.angle_beta   90.00
_cell.angle_gamma   90.00
#
_symmetry.space_group_name_H-M   'P 1'
#
loop_
_entity.id
_entity.type
_entity.pdbx_description
1 polymer ?
#
loop_
_entity_poly.entity_id
_entity_poly.type
_entity_poly.pdbx_seq_one_letter_code
_entity_poly.pdbx_strand_id
1 'polypeptide(L)'
;MINDSSELYGRQISLSELSPELKQLPNISIRPAINKTGRLSCNRCGSKLKTRDAQLPNKHFYCYVCIQMQRMDTLNPLVTLPEPNLFPPNEQPLSWQGKLTNLQEKCATQVVEIFKKRQRHLLWAVTGAGKTEMLFKGIAYALSHGLRIGIASPRVDVCIELFPRIQAAFDQTSIVLLHGKSTQSYKYCQITICTTHQLLRFYHAFDVLVIDEVDVFPFSGNPMLHFAV
;
A
#
# COMPACT_ATOMS: atom_id res chain seq x y z
N MET A 1 4.23 -11.09 16.07
CA MET A 1 2.87 -10.94 16.62
C MET A 1 2.62 -9.46 16.72
N ILE A 2 1.48 -8.97 16.23
CA ILE A 2 1.14 -7.54 16.30
C ILE A 2 0.57 -7.26 17.69
N ASN A 3 1.12 -6.26 18.36
CA ASN A 3 0.78 -5.91 19.74
C ASN A 3 0.21 -4.49 19.89
N ASP A 4 0.34 -3.64 18.86
CA ASP A 4 -0.24 -2.29 18.82
C ASP A 4 -1.37 -2.21 17.77
N SER A 5 -2.50 -1.64 18.17
CA SER A 5 -3.63 -1.31 17.29
C SER A 5 -3.24 -0.44 16.08
N SER A 6 -2.24 0.44 16.23
CA SER A 6 -1.76 1.30 15.16
C SER A 6 -1.19 0.51 13.98
N GLU A 7 -0.67 -0.69 14.25
CA GLU A 7 -0.13 -1.58 13.23
C GLU A 7 -1.22 -2.26 12.38
N LEU A 8 -2.50 -2.11 12.75
CA LEU A 8 -3.65 -2.70 12.07
C LEU A 8 -4.48 -1.68 11.26
N TYR A 9 -4.25 -0.37 11.44
CA TYR A 9 -4.95 0.69 10.70
C TYR A 9 -4.74 0.59 9.18
N GLY A 10 -5.85 0.39 8.47
CA GLY A 10 -5.88 0.17 7.03
C GLY A 10 -5.17 -1.11 6.59
N ARG A 11 -4.73 -1.98 7.51
CA ARG A 11 -4.04 -3.24 7.17
C ARG A 11 -5.00 -4.41 7.19
N GLN A 12 -4.69 -5.41 6.38
CA GLN A 12 -5.39 -6.68 6.35
C GLN A 12 -4.38 -7.82 6.63
N ILE A 13 -4.56 -8.49 7.76
CA ILE A 13 -3.67 -9.57 8.23
C ILE A 13 -4.48 -10.78 8.69
N SER A 14 -3.79 -11.89 8.95
CA SER A 14 -4.43 -13.08 9.51
C SER A 14 -4.81 -12.86 10.98
N LEU A 15 -5.99 -13.33 11.40
CA LEU A 15 -6.40 -13.33 12.81
C LEU A 15 -5.37 -14.03 13.73
N SER A 16 -4.60 -14.98 13.19
CA SER A 16 -3.54 -15.68 13.92
C SER A 16 -2.35 -14.79 14.30
N GLU A 17 -2.18 -13.63 13.66
CA GLU A 17 -1.07 -12.71 13.92
C GLU A 17 -1.36 -11.70 15.04
N LEU A 18 -2.63 -11.57 15.43
CA LEU A 18 -3.07 -10.64 16.47
C LEU A 18 -2.89 -11.24 17.86
N SER A 19 -2.41 -10.40 18.78
CA SER A 19 -2.43 -10.71 20.21
C SER A 19 -3.88 -10.88 20.72
N PRO A 20 -4.10 -11.62 21.82
CA PRO A 20 -5.44 -11.79 22.39
C PRO A 20 -6.16 -10.48 22.73
N GLU A 21 -5.40 -9.46 23.14
CA GLU A 21 -5.91 -8.14 23.51
C GLU A 21 -6.48 -7.41 22.29
N LEU A 22 -5.76 -7.41 21.18
CA LEU A 22 -6.21 -6.73 19.95
C LEU A 22 -7.45 -7.38 19.34
N LYS A 23 -7.68 -8.67 19.58
CA LYS A 23 -8.90 -9.37 19.09
C LYS A 23 -10.19 -8.85 19.73
N GLN A 24 -10.10 -8.15 20.86
CA GLN A 24 -11.25 -7.63 21.60
C GLN A 24 -11.58 -6.17 21.25
N LEU A 25 -10.85 -5.55 20.32
CA LEU A 25 -11.11 -4.16 19.93
C LEU A 25 -12.49 -4.02 19.28
N PRO A 26 -13.29 -3.00 19.66
CA PRO A 26 -14.69 -2.89 19.26
C PRO A 26 -14.89 -2.61 17.77
N ASN A 27 -13.91 -2.00 17.10
CA ASN A 27 -13.99 -1.60 15.69
C ASN A 27 -13.31 -2.59 14.73
N ILE A 28 -12.93 -3.77 15.24
CA ILE A 28 -12.23 -4.76 14.44
C ILE A 28 -13.18 -5.40 13.42
N SER A 29 -12.80 -5.35 12.15
CA SER A 29 -13.56 -5.98 11.07
C SER A 29 -12.92 -7.32 10.71
N ILE A 30 -13.70 -8.38 10.83
CA ILE A 30 -13.29 -9.75 10.52
C ILE A 30 -14.05 -10.21 9.29
N ARG A 31 -13.32 -10.71 8.28
CA ARG A 31 -13.91 -11.26 7.05
C ARG A 31 -13.25 -12.58 6.67
N PRO A 32 -13.94 -13.47 5.94
CA PRO A 32 -13.32 -14.69 5.43
C PRO A 32 -12.07 -14.36 4.61
N ALA A 33 -10.98 -15.08 4.83
CA ALA A 33 -9.80 -14.98 3.98
C ALA A 33 -10.02 -15.62 2.60
N ILE A 34 -10.82 -16.70 2.58
CA ILE A 34 -11.19 -17.44 1.38
C ILE A 34 -12.72 -17.40 1.25
N ASN A 35 -13.20 -16.91 0.12
CA ASN A 35 -14.62 -16.94 -0.22
C ASN A 35 -14.97 -18.29 -0.86
N LYS A 36 -15.99 -18.96 -0.30
CA LYS A 36 -16.51 -20.25 -0.77
C LYS A 36 -17.84 -20.13 -1.54
N THR A 37 -18.47 -18.96 -1.57
CA THR A 37 -19.74 -18.78 -2.28
C THR A 37 -19.47 -18.69 -3.78
N GLY A 38 -19.92 -19.70 -4.53
CA GLY A 38 -19.62 -19.82 -5.95
C GLY A 38 -18.19 -20.31 -6.21
N ARG A 39 -17.45 -19.64 -7.08
CA ARG A 39 -16.07 -20.04 -7.40
C ARG A 39 -15.13 -19.60 -6.28
N LEU A 40 -14.36 -20.56 -5.75
CA LEU A 40 -13.38 -20.33 -4.68
C LEU A 40 -12.44 -19.16 -5.02
N SER A 41 -12.33 -18.17 -4.13
CA SER A 41 -11.48 -17.00 -4.34
C SER A 41 -10.82 -16.51 -3.05
N CYS A 42 -9.68 -15.82 -3.18
CA CYS A 42 -8.98 -15.22 -2.05
C CYS A 42 -9.42 -13.76 -1.86
N ASN A 43 -9.88 -13.39 -0.67
CA ASN A 43 -10.29 -12.02 -0.35
C ASN A 43 -9.10 -11.07 -0.10
N ARG A 44 -7.87 -11.59 0.03
CA ARG A 44 -6.66 -10.76 0.11
C ARG A 44 -6.14 -10.35 -1.27
N CYS A 45 -6.09 -11.30 -2.20
CA CYS A 45 -5.38 -11.14 -3.48
C CYS A 45 -6.25 -11.27 -4.72
N GLY A 46 -7.57 -11.42 -4.55
CA GLY A 46 -8.56 -11.52 -5.63
C GLY A 46 -8.46 -12.79 -6.49
N SER A 47 -7.45 -13.64 -6.26
CA SER A 47 -7.18 -14.81 -7.11
C SER A 47 -8.32 -15.82 -7.06
N LYS A 48 -8.77 -16.27 -8.24
CA LYS A 48 -9.71 -17.38 -8.39
C LYS A 48 -8.94 -18.69 -8.26
N LEU A 49 -9.28 -19.45 -7.22
CA LEU A 49 -8.58 -20.67 -6.85
C LEU A 49 -9.24 -21.88 -7.49
N LYS A 50 -8.44 -22.85 -7.91
CA LYS A 50 -8.93 -24.16 -8.32
C LYS A 50 -9.14 -25.00 -7.06
N THR A 51 -10.35 -25.51 -6.86
CA THR A 51 -10.71 -26.31 -5.67
C THR A 51 -9.72 -27.44 -5.43
N ARG A 52 -9.35 -28.20 -6.46
CA ARG A 52 -8.40 -29.33 -6.38
C ARG A 52 -7.01 -28.93 -5.84
N ASP A 53 -6.51 -27.75 -6.21
CA ASP A 53 -5.15 -27.30 -5.90
C ASP A 53 -5.11 -26.54 -4.55
N ALA A 54 -6.26 -26.03 -4.12
CA ALA A 54 -6.43 -25.22 -2.92
C ALA A 54 -6.94 -26.00 -1.69
N GLN A 55 -7.15 -27.32 -1.80
CA GLN A 55 -7.72 -28.13 -0.72
C GLN A 55 -6.78 -28.29 0.48
N LEU A 56 -7.40 -28.32 1.66
CA LEU A 56 -6.84 -28.76 2.93
C LEU A 56 -7.73 -29.88 3.51
N PRO A 57 -7.27 -30.63 4.53
CA PRO A 57 -8.10 -31.58 5.25
C PRO A 57 -9.42 -30.96 5.75
N ASN A 58 -10.42 -31.82 5.99
CA ASN A 58 -11.72 -31.42 6.57
C ASN A 58 -12.47 -30.33 5.78
N LYS A 59 -12.37 -30.34 4.44
CA LYS A 59 -13.06 -29.39 3.54
C LYS A 59 -12.68 -27.92 3.79
N HIS A 60 -11.45 -27.70 4.24
CA HIS A 60 -10.83 -26.38 4.29
C HIS A 60 -10.08 -26.07 2.99
N PHE A 61 -9.79 -24.78 2.80
CA PHE A 61 -9.08 -24.31 1.60
C PHE A 61 -8.05 -23.25 1.96
N TYR A 62 -7.02 -23.12 1.14
CA TYR A 62 -6.00 -22.07 1.25
C TYR A 62 -5.68 -21.42 -0.09
N CYS A 63 -5.13 -20.21 -0.05
CA CYS A 63 -4.65 -19.51 -1.23
C CYS A 63 -3.17 -19.81 -1.47
N TYR A 64 -2.87 -20.64 -2.48
CA TYR A 64 -1.51 -20.96 -2.89
C TYR A 64 -0.75 -19.75 -3.49
N VAL A 65 -1.45 -18.77 -4.06
CA VAL A 65 -0.83 -17.53 -4.58
C VAL A 65 -0.26 -16.67 -3.45
N CYS A 66 -0.91 -16.70 -2.29
CA CYS A 66 -0.58 -15.89 -1.14
C CYS A 66 0.52 -16.48 -0.24
N ILE A 67 0.98 -17.71 -0.50
CA ILE A 67 1.73 -18.52 0.47
C ILE A 67 3.04 -17.87 0.93
N GLN A 68 3.76 -17.21 0.03
CA GLN A 68 5.01 -16.49 0.33
C GLN A 68 4.78 -15.24 1.18
N MET A 69 3.56 -14.70 1.16
CA MET A 69 3.12 -13.56 1.95
C MET A 69 2.32 -13.98 3.17
N GLN A 70 2.59 -15.18 3.69
CA GLN A 70 1.80 -15.91 4.68
C GLN A 70 0.51 -16.49 4.11
N ARG A 71 0.28 -17.77 4.44
CA ARG A 71 -0.88 -18.53 3.98
C ARG A 71 -2.18 -17.91 4.49
N MET A 72 -3.09 -17.67 3.55
CA MET A 72 -4.48 -17.33 3.83
C MET A 72 -5.31 -18.59 3.66
N ASP A 73 -6.14 -18.93 4.64
CA ASP A 73 -6.94 -20.14 4.61
C ASP A 73 -8.29 -19.94 5.30
N THR A 74 -9.18 -20.92 5.14
CA THR A 74 -10.54 -20.84 5.68
C THR A 74 -10.63 -20.96 7.20
N LEU A 75 -9.52 -21.31 7.87
CA LEU A 75 -9.45 -21.40 9.33
C LEU A 75 -9.04 -20.07 9.96
N ASN A 76 -8.28 -19.26 9.22
CA ASN A 76 -7.75 -17.99 9.69
C ASN A 76 -8.36 -16.83 8.87
N PRO A 77 -9.38 -16.13 9.40
CA PRO A 77 -9.98 -15.01 8.71
C PRO A 77 -9.03 -13.82 8.60
N LEU A 78 -9.36 -12.92 7.68
CA LEU A 78 -8.73 -11.61 7.54
C LEU A 78 -9.28 -10.67 8.58
N VAL A 79 -8.40 -9.85 9.13
CA VAL A 79 -8.73 -8.86 10.14
C VAL A 79 -8.16 -7.51 9.76
N THR A 80 -8.94 -6.45 10.00
CA THR A 80 -8.58 -5.07 9.68
C THR A 80 -9.19 -4.10 10.69
N LEU A 81 -8.53 -2.97 10.91
CA LEU A 81 -9.13 -1.80 11.52
C LEU A 81 -9.28 -0.73 10.43
N PRO A 82 -10.41 -0.01 10.39
CA PRO A 82 -10.56 1.15 9.51
C PRO A 82 -9.37 2.11 9.69
N GLU A 83 -8.92 2.71 8.59
CA GLU A 83 -7.90 3.75 8.62
C GLU A 83 -8.46 5.01 9.29
N PRO A 84 -7.96 5.42 10.47
CA PRO A 84 -8.46 6.59 11.18
C PRO A 84 -7.84 7.91 10.72
N ASN A 85 -6.77 7.85 9.92
CA ASN A 85 -6.02 8.99 9.41
C ASN A 85 -5.55 9.95 10.52
N LEU A 86 -4.84 9.41 11.53
CA LEU A 86 -4.39 10.13 12.73
C LEU A 86 -3.10 10.92 12.50
N PHE A 87 -2.95 11.55 11.33
CA PHE A 87 -1.78 12.38 11.02
C PHE A 87 -2.15 13.86 11.16
N PRO A 88 -1.37 14.64 11.94
CA PRO A 88 -1.62 16.07 12.04
C PRO A 88 -1.35 16.74 10.68
N PRO A 89 -2.14 17.76 10.29
CA PRO A 89 -1.83 18.58 9.13
C PRO A 89 -0.46 19.24 9.31
N ASN A 90 0.39 19.20 8.27
CA ASN A 90 1.62 19.97 8.20
C ASN A 90 1.49 21.02 7.09
N GLU A 91 1.45 22.30 7.43
CA GLU A 91 1.27 23.38 6.45
C GLU A 91 2.44 23.52 5.47
N GLN A 92 3.65 23.14 5.88
CA GLN A 92 4.87 23.24 5.08
C GLN A 92 5.66 21.93 5.09
N PRO A 93 5.12 20.86 4.49
CA PRO A 93 5.70 19.53 4.60
C PRO A 93 6.91 19.33 3.66
N LEU A 94 7.08 20.20 2.65
CA LEU A 94 8.11 20.06 1.62
C LEU A 94 9.39 20.80 2.01
N SER A 95 10.44 20.04 2.26
CA SER A 95 11.78 20.53 2.63
C SER A 95 12.74 20.60 1.42
N TRP A 96 12.33 20.06 0.27
CA TRP A 96 13.12 20.10 -0.97
C TRP A 96 13.22 21.53 -1.55
N GLN A 97 14.44 22.01 -1.73
CA GLN A 97 14.74 23.38 -2.21
C GLN A 97 15.12 23.46 -3.70
N GLY A 98 15.02 22.35 -4.44
CA GLY A 98 15.35 22.34 -5.85
C GLY A 98 14.36 23.13 -6.71
N LYS A 99 14.70 23.32 -7.99
CA LYS A 99 13.88 24.06 -8.94
C LYS A 99 13.43 23.13 -10.07
N LEU A 100 12.12 23.04 -10.28
CA LEU A 100 11.55 22.34 -11.42
C LEU A 100 11.78 23.16 -12.70
N THR A 101 12.01 22.47 -13.82
CA THR A 101 11.92 23.07 -15.15
C THR A 101 10.48 23.51 -15.44
N ASN A 102 10.29 24.40 -16.41
CA ASN A 102 8.95 24.89 -16.79
C ASN A 102 7.98 23.75 -17.18
N LEU A 103 8.49 22.66 -17.77
CA LEU A 103 7.66 21.51 -18.13
C LEU A 103 7.33 20.65 -16.90
N GLN A 104 8.31 20.38 -16.04
CA GLN A 104 8.09 19.69 -14.77
C GLN A 104 7.09 20.43 -13.88
N GLU A 105 7.16 21.77 -13.85
CA GLU A 105 6.28 22.63 -13.07
C GLU A 105 4.81 22.52 -13.54
N LYS A 106 4.58 22.48 -14.86
CA LYS A 106 3.25 22.24 -15.44
C LYS A 106 2.72 20.87 -15.04
N CYS A 107 3.54 19.82 -15.13
CA CYS A 107 3.17 18.48 -14.71
C CYS A 107 2.87 18.42 -13.21
N ALA A 108 3.70 19.02 -12.37
CA ALA A 108 3.52 19.06 -10.92
C ALA A 108 2.22 19.78 -10.53
N THR A 109 1.90 20.90 -11.20
CA THR A 109 0.62 21.60 -11.01
C THR A 109 -0.56 20.71 -11.40
N GLN A 110 -0.46 19.97 -12.51
CA GLN A 110 -1.49 19.02 -12.91
C GLN A 110 -1.66 17.89 -11.88
N VAL A 111 -0.58 17.35 -11.33
CA VAL A 111 -0.62 16.33 -10.27
C VAL A 111 -1.37 16.85 -9.04
N VAL A 112 -1.12 18.09 -8.61
CA VAL A 112 -1.84 18.72 -7.49
C VAL A 112 -3.34 18.79 -7.76
N GLU A 113 -3.75 19.20 -8.97
CA GLU A 113 -5.16 19.29 -9.34
C GLU A 113 -5.84 17.90 -9.41
N ILE A 114 -5.12 16.87 -9.85
CA ILE A 114 -5.62 15.49 -9.83
C ILE A 114 -5.83 15.00 -8.39
N PHE A 115 -4.90 15.32 -7.48
CA PHE A 115 -5.02 14.93 -6.08
C PHE A 115 -6.23 15.60 -5.42
N LYS A 116 -6.41 16.91 -5.63
CA LYS A 116 -7.61 17.65 -5.19
C LYS A 116 -8.91 17.01 -5.68
N LYS A 117 -8.94 16.61 -6.95
CA LYS A 117 -10.13 16.02 -7.59
C LYS A 117 -10.30 14.52 -7.31
N ARG A 118 -9.34 13.89 -6.62
CA ARG A 118 -9.30 12.44 -6.37
C ARG A 118 -9.48 11.61 -7.64
N GLN A 119 -8.76 11.97 -8.70
CA GLN A 119 -8.87 11.34 -10.03
C GLN A 119 -7.71 10.38 -10.32
N ARG A 120 -7.96 9.40 -11.20
CA ARG A 120 -6.90 8.57 -11.78
C ARG A 120 -6.15 9.36 -12.86
N HIS A 121 -4.84 9.27 -12.87
CA HIS A 121 -3.99 9.96 -13.83
C HIS A 121 -2.76 9.13 -14.17
N LEU A 122 -2.30 9.22 -15.42
CA LEU A 122 -1.04 8.64 -15.89
C LEU A 122 -0.04 9.76 -16.14
N LEU A 123 0.98 9.87 -15.28
CA LEU A 123 2.09 10.78 -15.50
C LEU A 123 3.12 10.12 -16.42
N TRP A 124 3.05 10.43 -17.72
CA TRP A 124 3.94 9.86 -18.72
C TRP A 124 5.21 10.72 -18.87
N ALA A 125 6.37 10.15 -18.56
CA ALA A 125 7.66 10.78 -18.82
C ALA A 125 8.79 9.75 -18.96
N VAL A 126 9.83 10.13 -19.72
CA VAL A 126 11.03 9.31 -19.93
C VAL A 126 11.85 9.15 -18.64
N THR A 127 12.72 8.15 -18.60
CA THR A 127 13.66 7.96 -17.50
C THR A 127 14.55 9.20 -17.32
N GLY A 128 14.83 9.57 -16.07
CA GLY A 128 15.60 10.77 -15.75
C GLY A 128 14.87 12.10 -15.93
N ALA A 129 13.61 12.11 -16.38
CA ALA A 129 12.83 13.35 -16.54
C ALA A 129 12.45 14.04 -15.21
N GLY A 130 12.77 13.43 -14.05
CA GLY A 130 12.42 13.96 -12.73
C GLY A 130 10.96 13.71 -12.33
N LYS A 131 10.41 12.52 -12.67
CA LYS A 131 9.04 12.12 -12.29
C LYS A 131 8.81 12.26 -10.78
N THR A 132 9.79 11.85 -9.98
CA THR A 132 9.75 11.93 -8.52
C THR A 132 9.61 13.36 -8.04
N GLU A 133 10.43 14.29 -8.56
CA GLU A 133 10.38 15.71 -8.20
C GLU A 133 9.07 16.36 -8.65
N MET A 134 8.50 15.95 -9.79
CA MET A 134 7.16 16.41 -10.21
C MET A 134 6.06 16.01 -9.22
N LEU A 135 6.21 14.87 -8.52
CA LEU A 135 5.24 14.41 -7.52
C LEU A 135 5.32 15.19 -6.20
N PHE A 136 6.44 15.83 -5.89
CA PHE A 136 6.66 16.46 -4.59
C PHE A 136 5.60 17.51 -4.25
N LYS A 137 5.12 18.31 -5.22
CA LYS A 137 4.05 19.27 -4.97
C LYS A 137 2.71 18.60 -4.65
N GLY A 138 2.40 17.48 -5.32
CA GLY A 138 1.21 16.68 -5.03
C GLY A 138 1.29 16.04 -3.65
N ILE A 139 2.43 15.45 -3.31
CA ILE A 139 2.68 14.87 -1.98
C ILE A 139 2.55 15.96 -0.91
N ALA A 140 3.15 17.14 -1.12
CA ALA A 140 3.05 18.25 -0.19
C ALA A 140 1.60 18.70 0.04
N TYR A 141 0.79 18.80 -1.03
CA TYR A 141 -0.63 19.06 -0.92
C TYR A 141 -1.36 17.98 -0.09
N ALA A 142 -1.10 16.70 -0.35
CA ALA A 142 -1.73 15.61 0.37
C ALA A 142 -1.38 15.63 1.87
N LEU A 143 -0.11 15.83 2.21
CA LEU A 143 0.35 15.91 3.59
C LEU A 143 -0.24 17.11 4.35
N SER A 144 -0.36 18.28 3.69
CA SER A 144 -0.96 19.46 4.32
C SER A 144 -2.45 19.33 4.59
N HIS A 145 -3.11 18.38 3.94
CA HIS A 145 -4.51 18.03 4.18
C HIS A 145 -4.66 16.79 5.07
N GLY A 146 -3.57 16.34 5.71
CA GLY A 146 -3.56 15.18 6.58
C GLY A 146 -3.82 13.85 5.85
N LEU A 147 -3.69 13.79 4.53
CA LEU A 147 -3.96 12.57 3.76
C LEU A 147 -2.86 11.53 3.93
N ARG A 148 -3.23 10.24 3.88
CA ARG A 148 -2.28 9.12 3.91
C ARG A 148 -1.87 8.68 2.50
N ILE A 149 -0.57 8.48 2.27
CA ILE A 149 0.01 8.29 0.94
C ILE A 149 0.71 6.93 0.84
N GLY A 150 0.37 6.16 -0.19
CA GLY A 150 1.11 4.98 -0.63
C GLY A 150 1.90 5.28 -1.90
N ILE A 151 3.18 4.94 -1.93
CA ILE A 151 4.03 4.98 -3.13
C ILE A 151 4.53 3.55 -3.35
N ALA A 152 4.17 2.95 -4.47
CA ALA A 152 4.54 1.57 -4.76
C ALA A 152 5.27 1.40 -6.08
N SER A 153 6.24 0.50 -6.12
CA SER A 153 6.92 0.09 -7.35
C SER A 153 6.93 -1.45 -7.45
N PRO A 154 6.87 -2.03 -8.66
CA PRO A 154 7.08 -3.48 -8.84
C PRO A 154 8.42 -3.96 -8.30
N ARG A 155 9.45 -3.12 -8.33
CA ARG A 155 10.83 -3.51 -8.03
C ARG A 155 11.30 -3.02 -6.66
N VAL A 156 12.09 -3.86 -6.00
CA VAL A 156 12.61 -3.58 -4.65
C VAL A 156 13.70 -2.49 -4.68
N ASP A 157 14.59 -2.52 -5.67
CA ASP A 157 15.68 -1.56 -5.83
C ASP A 157 15.17 -0.14 -6.04
N VAL A 158 14.11 0.05 -6.84
CA VAL A 158 13.44 1.34 -7.01
C VAL A 158 12.88 1.85 -5.69
N CYS A 159 12.22 0.99 -4.88
CA CYS A 159 11.71 1.40 -3.58
C CYS A 159 12.84 1.84 -2.62
N ILE A 160 13.98 1.13 -2.64
CA ILE A 160 15.16 1.45 -1.85
C ILE A 160 15.79 2.78 -2.30
N GLU A 161 15.78 3.09 -3.59
CA GLU A 161 16.26 4.36 -4.13
C GLU A 161 15.32 5.53 -3.79
N LEU A 162 14.01 5.32 -3.92
CA LEU A 162 13.00 6.35 -3.65
C LEU A 162 12.96 6.74 -2.17
N PHE A 163 13.18 5.79 -1.26
CA PHE A 163 13.06 6.01 0.18
C PHE A 163 13.91 7.18 0.72
N PRO A 164 15.25 7.21 0.56
CA PRO A 164 16.06 8.33 1.04
C PRO A 164 15.75 9.65 0.33
N ARG A 165 15.32 9.61 -0.94
CA ARG A 165 14.94 10.82 -1.70
C ARG A 165 13.67 11.46 -1.14
N ILE A 166 12.66 10.65 -0.83
CA ILE A 166 11.42 11.11 -0.22
C ILE A 166 11.66 11.55 1.22
N GLN A 167 12.50 10.84 1.99
CA GLN A 167 12.91 11.29 3.32
C GLN A 167 13.57 12.66 3.31
N ALA A 168 14.48 12.91 2.37
CA ALA A 168 15.12 14.23 2.24
C ALA A 168 14.13 15.33 1.82
N ALA A 169 13.14 15.01 1.00
CA ALA A 169 12.13 15.98 0.56
C ALA A 169 11.05 16.27 1.61
N PHE A 170 10.83 15.37 2.58
CA PHE A 170 9.77 15.43 3.58
C PHE A 170 10.31 15.02 4.96
N ASP A 171 11.35 15.70 5.44
CA ASP A 171 12.12 15.34 6.64
C ASP A 171 11.32 15.39 7.96
N GLN A 172 10.22 16.15 7.98
CA GLN A 172 9.28 16.22 9.11
C GLN A 172 8.13 15.21 9.02
N THR A 173 8.11 14.34 8.00
CA THR A 173 7.02 13.39 7.77
C THR A 173 7.42 11.97 8.17
N SER A 174 6.51 11.22 8.77
CA SER A 174 6.74 9.79 9.07
C SER A 174 6.68 8.95 7.79
N ILE A 175 7.74 8.19 7.52
CA ILE A 175 7.90 7.40 6.30
C ILE A 175 8.36 5.98 6.65
N VAL A 176 7.76 4.97 6.03
CA VAL A 176 8.18 3.56 6.16
C VAL A 176 8.48 2.93 4.80
N LEU A 177 9.51 2.08 4.74
CA LEU A 177 9.86 1.28 3.58
C LEU A 177 9.50 -0.19 3.79
N LEU A 178 8.67 -0.76 2.92
CA LEU A 178 8.20 -2.14 3.01
C LEU A 178 8.52 -2.93 1.73
N HIS A 179 9.31 -3.99 1.83
CA HIS A 179 9.56 -4.94 0.75
C HIS A 179 9.82 -6.33 1.32
N GLY A 180 9.76 -7.37 0.48
CA GLY A 180 9.89 -8.77 0.93
C GLY A 180 11.25 -9.14 1.55
N LYS A 181 12.25 -8.27 1.46
CA LYS A 181 13.58 -8.42 2.08
C LYS A 181 13.78 -7.51 3.31
N SER A 182 12.79 -6.70 3.66
CA SER A 182 12.90 -5.76 4.80
C SER A 182 12.77 -6.53 6.11
N THR A 183 13.70 -6.31 7.02
CA THR A 183 13.61 -6.80 8.41
C THR A 183 12.91 -5.81 9.33
N GLN A 184 12.58 -4.62 8.82
CA GLN A 184 11.90 -3.58 9.59
C GLN A 184 10.45 -3.98 9.86
N SER A 185 10.05 -3.93 11.13
CA SER A 185 8.64 -4.05 11.53
C SER A 185 7.82 -2.90 10.95
N TYR A 186 6.58 -3.21 10.57
CA TYR A 186 5.65 -2.19 10.10
C TYR A 186 5.46 -1.11 11.18
N LYS A 187 5.36 0.15 10.73
CA LYS A 187 4.98 1.29 11.56
C LYS A 187 3.88 2.06 10.86
N TYR A 188 2.94 2.57 11.64
CA TYR A 188 1.91 3.47 11.14
C TYR A 188 2.56 4.81 10.76
N CYS A 189 2.71 5.03 9.46
CA CYS A 189 3.37 6.21 8.89
C CYS A 189 2.50 6.83 7.80
N GLN A 190 2.62 8.16 7.67
CA GLN A 190 1.82 8.95 6.74
C GLN A 190 2.18 8.64 5.29
N ILE A 191 3.47 8.40 5.01
CA ILE A 191 3.94 7.89 3.72
C ILE A 191 4.41 6.45 3.88
N THR A 192 3.90 5.57 3.02
CA THR A 192 4.37 4.19 2.89
C THR A 192 4.99 3.98 1.52
N ILE A 193 6.29 3.72 1.46
CA ILE A 193 6.99 3.32 0.24
C ILE A 193 7.10 1.79 0.24
N CYS A 194 6.59 1.12 -0.79
CA CYS A 194 6.56 -0.33 -0.77
C CYS A 194 6.60 -1.02 -2.13
N THR A 195 6.86 -2.32 -2.16
CA THR A 195 6.61 -3.05 -3.41
C THR A 195 5.12 -3.20 -3.67
N THR A 196 4.69 -3.30 -4.93
CA THR A 196 3.28 -3.55 -5.29
C THR A 196 2.70 -4.80 -4.62
N HIS A 197 3.53 -5.80 -4.32
CA HIS A 197 3.12 -6.97 -3.54
C HIS A 197 2.69 -6.61 -2.12
N GLN A 198 3.36 -5.67 -1.47
CA GLN A 198 3.03 -5.26 -0.10
C GLN A 198 1.67 -4.57 0.00
N LEU A 199 1.16 -3.98 -1.09
CA LEU A 199 -0.18 -3.39 -1.13
C LEU A 199 -1.28 -4.41 -0.80
N LEU A 200 -1.06 -5.70 -1.08
CA LEU A 200 -1.99 -6.79 -0.70
C LEU A 200 -2.16 -6.96 0.82
N ARG A 201 -1.30 -6.34 1.63
CA ARG A 201 -1.43 -6.29 3.10
C ARG A 201 -2.19 -5.07 3.59
N PHE A 202 -2.65 -4.20 2.70
CA PHE A 202 -3.46 -3.02 2.99
C PHE A 202 -4.87 -3.19 2.45
N TYR A 203 -5.83 -2.52 3.07
CA TYR A 203 -7.25 -2.56 2.74
C TYR A 203 -7.86 -1.20 3.08
N HIS A 204 -8.19 -0.41 2.04
CA HIS A 204 -8.67 0.97 2.18
C HIS A 204 -7.78 1.86 3.08
N ALA A 205 -6.47 1.76 2.90
CA ALA A 205 -5.49 2.43 3.77
C ALA A 205 -5.07 3.82 3.29
N PHE A 206 -5.08 4.07 1.98
CA PHE A 206 -4.45 5.25 1.40
C PHE A 206 -5.49 6.15 0.73
N ASP A 207 -5.38 7.45 0.98
CA ASP A 207 -6.11 8.48 0.25
C ASP A 207 -5.52 8.71 -1.15
N VAL A 208 -4.19 8.59 -1.24
CA VAL A 208 -3.41 8.77 -2.47
C VAL A 208 -2.52 7.56 -2.65
N LEU A 209 -2.61 6.92 -3.82
CA LEU A 209 -1.75 5.82 -4.21
C LEU A 209 -1.02 6.16 -5.51
N VAL A 210 0.30 6.22 -5.45
CA VAL A 210 1.18 6.42 -6.61
C VAL A 210 1.82 5.09 -6.93
N ILE A 211 1.67 4.62 -8.18
CA ILE A 211 2.37 3.43 -8.68
C ILE A 211 3.44 3.90 -9.67
N ASP A 212 4.70 3.67 -9.35
CA ASP A 212 5.81 3.89 -10.26
C ASP A 212 6.04 2.65 -11.13
N GLU A 213 6.56 2.87 -12.34
CA GLU A 213 6.84 1.81 -13.33
C GLU A 213 5.66 0.84 -13.59
N VAL A 214 4.46 1.39 -13.81
CA VAL A 214 3.22 0.61 -14.05
C VAL A 214 3.28 -0.32 -15.26
N ASP A 215 4.19 -0.08 -16.20
CA ASP A 215 4.41 -0.88 -17.41
C ASP A 215 5.41 -2.03 -17.19
N VAL A 216 6.07 -2.08 -16.04
CA VAL A 216 7.16 -3.01 -15.76
C VAL A 216 6.66 -4.29 -15.06
N PHE A 217 7.27 -5.42 -15.43
CA PHE A 217 7.08 -6.69 -14.74
C PHE A 217 7.61 -6.61 -13.29
N PRO A 218 6.94 -7.21 -12.28
CA PRO A 218 5.80 -8.13 -12.34
C PRO A 218 4.42 -7.47 -12.30
N PHE A 219 4.32 -6.13 -12.31
CA PHE A 219 3.03 -5.44 -12.21
C PHE A 219 2.23 -5.55 -13.50
N SER A 220 2.87 -5.29 -14.64
CA SER A 220 2.24 -5.40 -15.96
C SER A 220 1.67 -6.80 -16.20
N GLY A 221 0.37 -6.85 -16.53
CA GLY A 221 -0.34 -8.09 -16.85
C GLY A 221 -0.62 -9.00 -15.65
N ASN A 222 -0.49 -8.52 -14.40
CA ASN A 222 -0.70 -9.31 -13.21
C ASN A 222 -2.00 -8.95 -12.47
N PRO A 223 -3.09 -9.75 -12.63
CA PRO A 223 -4.39 -9.43 -12.04
C PRO A 223 -4.38 -9.33 -10.52
N MET A 224 -3.49 -10.06 -9.84
CA MET A 224 -3.36 -9.99 -8.39
C MET A 224 -2.83 -8.62 -7.95
N LEU A 225 -1.83 -8.08 -8.64
CA LEU A 225 -1.26 -6.79 -8.25
C LEU A 225 -2.19 -5.64 -8.62
N HIS A 226 -2.92 -5.76 -9.73
CA HIS A 226 -4.00 -4.82 -10.06
C HIS A 226 -5.15 -4.85 -9.06
N PHE A 227 -5.43 -5.98 -8.41
CA PHE A 227 -6.43 -6.06 -7.34
C PHE A 227 -6.03 -5.27 -6.08
N ALA A 228 -4.74 -5.01 -5.89
CA ALA A 228 -4.23 -4.30 -4.72
C ALA A 228 -4.26 -2.76 -4.85
N VAL A 229 -4.58 -2.24 -6.04
CA VAL A 229 -4.49 -0.81 -6.42
C VAL A 229 -5.86 -0.19 -6.62
#